data_AF-A0A939NH59-F1
#
_entry.id   AF-A0A939NH59-F1
#
_cell.length_a   1.000
_cell.length_b   1.000
_cell.length_c   1.000
_cell.angle_alpha   90.00
_cell.angle_beta   90.00
_cell.angle_gamma   90.00
#
_symmetry.space_group_name_H-M   'P 1'
#
loop_
_entity.id
_entity.type
_entity.pdbx_description
1 polymer ?
#
loop_
_entity_poly.entity_id
_entity_poly.type
_entity_poly.pdbx_seq_one_letter_code
_entity_poly.pdbx_strand_id
1 'polypeptide(L)' 'MFDYYINRGIYVDDEPVGFVQYYSNHENGRPEEVFIDQLMIDIKHQRKGFGSRLFR' A
#
# COMPACT_ATOMS: atom_id res chain seq x y z
N MET A 1 11.02 10.53 -9.59
CA MET A 1 9.90 9.85 -8.90
C MET A 1 8.69 10.67 -9.25
N PHE A 2 7.64 10.08 -9.84
CA PHE A 2 6.48 10.87 -10.23
C PHE A 2 5.70 11.31 -8.99
N ASP A 3 5.28 12.58 -8.94
CA ASP A 3 4.71 13.21 -7.72
C ASP A 3 3.33 12.66 -7.32
N TYR A 4 2.70 11.86 -8.19
CA TYR A 4 1.39 11.28 -7.93
C TYR A 4 1.41 9.96 -7.13
N TYR A 5 2.59 9.36 -6.90
CA TYR A 5 2.69 8.14 -6.10
C TYR A 5 2.66 8.44 -4.61
N ILE A 6 1.69 7.84 -3.92
CA ILE A 6 1.57 7.90 -2.46
C ILE A 6 2.21 6.65 -1.86
N ASN A 7 3.15 6.86 -0.94
CA ASN A 7 3.82 5.79 -0.20
C ASN A 7 3.33 5.77 1.24
N ARG A 8 2.93 4.61 1.76
CA ARG A 8 2.54 4.43 3.16
C ARG A 8 3.26 3.23 3.76
N GLY A 9 3.92 3.46 4.89
CA GLY A 9 4.45 2.37 5.72
C GLY A 9 3.33 1.64 6.46
N ILE A 10 3.51 0.33 6.66
CA ILE A 10 2.61 -0.52 7.42
C ILE A 10 3.33 -0.84 8.73
N TYR A 11 2.68 -0.56 9.85
CA TYR A 11 3.24 -0.73 11.19
C TYR A 11 2.32 -1.60 12.05
N VAL A 12 2.92 -2.40 12.93
CA VAL A 12 2.24 -3.19 13.96
C VAL A 12 3.03 -2.99 15.25
N ASP A 13 2.39 -2.42 16.27
CA ASP A 13 3.05 -2.10 17.55
C ASP A 13 4.37 -1.31 17.36
N ASP A 14 4.32 -0.28 16.50
CA ASP A 14 5.45 0.56 16.07
C ASP A 14 6.57 -0.16 15.29
N GLU A 15 6.46 -1.48 15.08
CA GLU A 15 7.36 -2.24 14.21
C GLU A 15 6.98 -2.04 12.73
N PRO A 16 7.91 -1.63 11.85
CA PRO A 16 7.66 -1.58 10.42
C PRO A 16 7.56 -3.01 9.87
N VAL A 17 6.42 -3.35 9.28
CA VAL A 17 6.15 -4.70 8.71
C VAL A 17 6.07 -4.73 7.18
N GLY A 18 6.03 -3.56 6.54
CA GLY A 18 5.92 -3.46 5.09
C GLY A 18 5.57 -2.06 4.60
N PHE A 19 5.19 -1.95 3.33
CA PHE A 19 4.70 -0.72 2.73
C PHE A 19 3.72 -0.99 1.59
N VAL A 20 2.93 0.02 1.26
CA VAL A 20 2.11 0.09 0.05
C VAL A 20 2.41 1.38 -0.71
N GLN A 21 2.51 1.26 -2.03
CA GLN A 21 2.59 2.38 -2.96
C GLN A 21 1.36 2.33 -3.88
N TYR A 22 0.66 3.45 -3.99
CA TYR A 22 -0.56 3.55 -4.79
C TYR A 22 -0.75 4.94 -5.38
N TYR A 23 -1.63 5.07 -6.37
CA TYR A 23 -2.02 6.34 -6.97
C TYR A 23 -3.48 6.31 -7.44
N SER A 24 -4.12 7.48 -7.50
CA SER A 24 -5.51 7.65 -7.96
C SER A 24 -5.60 7.83 -9.47
N ASN A 25 -6.66 7.30 -10.08
CA ASN A 25 -6.93 7.37 -11.53
C ASN A 25 -7.48 8.74 -11.98
N HIS A 26 -6.77 9.82 -11.64
CA HIS A 26 -7.19 11.19 -11.96
C HIS A 26 -7.24 11.45 -13.48
N GLU A 27 -6.31 10.88 -14.24
CA GLU A 27 -6.18 11.11 -15.68
C GLU A 27 -7.41 10.64 -16.48
N ASN A 28 -8.11 9.61 -15.99
CA ASN A 28 -9.34 9.10 -16.62
C ASN A 28 -10.63 9.66 -15.99
N GLY A 29 -10.53 10.67 -15.11
CA GLY A 29 -11.68 11.27 -14.45
C GLY A 29 -12.35 10.37 -13.40
N ARG A 30 -11.62 9.38 -12.86
CA ARG A 30 -12.10 8.41 -11.86
C ARG A 30 -11.25 8.43 -10.59
N PRO A 31 -11.19 9.55 -9.85
CA PRO A 31 -10.32 9.70 -8.68
C PRO A 31 -10.59 8.66 -7.56
N GLU A 32 -11.78 8.07 -7.53
CA GLU A 32 -12.19 6.99 -6.65
C GLU A 32 -11.54 5.63 -6.98
N GLU A 33 -11.09 5.44 -8.22
CA GLU A 33 -10.30 4.26 -8.60
C GLU A 33 -8.84 4.45 -8.19
N VAL A 34 -8.32 3.48 -7.46
CA VAL A 34 -6.94 3.49 -6.95
C VAL A 34 -6.19 2.29 -7.52
N PHE A 35 -5.00 2.55 -8.05
CA PHE A 35 -4.07 1.52 -8.50
C PHE A 35 -2.99 1.29 -7.45
N ILE A 36 -2.72 0.03 -7.15
CA ILE A 36 -1.62 -0.38 -6.27
C ILE A 36 -0.45 -0.74 -7.15
N ASP A 37 0.60 0.08 -7.09
CA ASP A 37 1.84 -0.20 -7.81
C ASP A 37 2.64 -1.28 -7.08
N GLN A 38 2.73 -1.16 -5.74
CA GLN A 38 3.50 -2.08 -4.91
C GLN A 38 2.79 -2.34 -3.59
N LEU A 39 2.79 -3.61 -3.18
CA LEU A 39 2.46 -4.04 -1.82
C LEU A 39 3.52 -5.05 -1.40
N MET A 40 4.29 -4.71 -0.37
CA MET A 40 5.34 -5.56 0.15
C MET A 40 5.19 -5.76 1.65
N ILE A 41 5.25 -7.01 2.08
CA ILE A 41 5.29 -7.40 3.49
C ILE A 41 6.62 -8.12 3.72
N ASP A 42 7.36 -7.69 4.74
CA ASP A 42 8.60 -8.35 5.14
C ASP A 42 8.34 -9.84 5.38
N ILE A 43 9.24 -10.69 4.87
CA ILE A 43 9.17 -12.15 4.94
C ILE A 43 8.89 -12.64 6.36
N LYS A 44 9.48 -12.05 7.41
CA LYS A 44 9.22 -12.44 8.81
C LYS A 44 7.79 -12.18 9.28
N HIS A 45 7.06 -11.33 8.56
CA HIS A 45 5.68 -10.91 8.83
C HIS A 45 4.67 -11.50 7.84
N GLN A 46 5.10 -12.19 6.79
CA GLN A 46 4.21 -12.84 5.83
C GLN A 46 3.39 -13.97 6.48
N ARG A 47 2.28 -14.36 5.84
CA ARG A 47 1.31 -15.37 6.31
C ARG A 47 0.60 -15.06 7.65
N LYS A 48 0.80 -13.87 8.21
CA LYS A 48 0.09 -13.35 9.40
C LYS A 48 -1.13 -12.49 9.03
N GLY A 49 -1.46 -12.37 7.74
CA GLY A 49 -2.66 -11.65 7.27
C GLY A 49 -2.53 -10.13 7.24
N PHE A 50 -1.33 -9.56 7.32
CA PHE A 50 -1.14 -8.10 7.27
C PHE A 50 -1.53 -7.50 5.91
N GLY A 51 -1.17 -8.14 4.79
CA GLY A 51 -1.57 -7.67 3.46
C GLY A 51 -3.10 -7.69 3.26
N SER A 52 -3.80 -8.72 3.74
CA SER A 52 -5.25 -8.81 3.61
C SER A 52 -6.01 -7.79 4.48
N ARG A 53 -5.44 -7.41 5.63
CA ARG A 53 -6.02 -6.39 6.52
C ARG A 53 -5.96 -4.99 5.93
N LEU A 54 -5.06 -4.74 4.98
CA LEU A 54 -4.96 -3.43 4.30
C LEU A 54 -6.21 -3.11 3.46
N PHE A 55 -6.94 -4.13 2.99
CA PHE A 55 -8.08 -4.00 2.08
C PHE A 55 -9.44 -4.26 2.74
N ARG A 56 -9.47 -4.30 4.07
CA ARG A 56 -10.70 -4.45 4.85
C ARG A 56 -10.99 -3.15 5.59
#